data_AF-A0A0M2DP91-F1
#
_entry.id   AF-A0A0M2DP91-F1
#
_cell.length_a   1.000
_cell.length_b   1.000
_cell.length_c   1.000
_cell.angle_alpha   90.00
_cell.angle_beta   90.00
_cell.angle_gamma   90.00
#
_symmetry.space_group_name_H-M   'P 1'
#
loop_
_entity.id
_entity.type
_entity.pdbx_description
1 polymer ?
#
loop_
_entity_poly.entity_id
_entity_poly.type
_entity_poly.pdbx_seq_one_letter_code
_entity_poly.pdbx_strand_id
1 'polypeptide(L)'
;MNYETNKSLYQEVFVTFSSLFGSRLKEVRKTAGWNQAQAADISGVSREYWGRCERGDSVPGGEVLAALAAQGVDVHYVLTGERANSTPADPAEQVLLDSYRRCKPDAKANLIQTAALLSAGLAPAASPKSSAKSVPSSVKVGNLTSNHDGVVQVGYAGGKVSVKK
;
A
#
# COMPACT_ATOMS: atom_id res chain seq x y z
N MET A 1 3.75 31.59 15.42
CA MET A 1 4.39 30.26 15.52
C MET A 1 5.86 30.50 15.82
N ASN A 2 6.23 30.41 17.10
CA ASN A 2 7.60 30.63 17.55
C ASN A 2 8.36 29.32 17.42
N TYR A 3 9.32 29.26 16.49
CA TYR A 3 10.29 28.18 16.46
C TYR A 3 11.33 28.51 17.53
N GLU A 4 11.12 27.97 18.73
CA GLU A 4 12.12 28.03 19.77
C GLU A 4 13.41 27.41 19.25
N THR A 5 14.36 28.30 19.03
CA THR A 5 15.77 28.07 18.76
C THR A 5 16.28 27.03 19.75
N ASN A 6 16.43 25.78 19.30
CA ASN A 6 16.91 24.68 20.12
C ASN A 6 18.38 24.95 20.49
N LYS A 7 18.54 25.54 21.67
CA LYS A 7 19.77 26.10 22.21
C LYS A 7 20.59 24.96 22.82
N SER A 8 21.51 24.38 22.03
CA SER A 8 22.60 23.58 22.57
C SER A 8 23.90 23.85 21.81
N LEU A 9 24.67 24.77 22.39
CA LEU A 9 26.14 24.91 22.41
C LEU A 9 26.93 24.21 21.28
N TYR A 10 27.51 25.00 20.37
CA TYR A 10 28.93 25.07 19.95
C TYR A 10 29.04 25.97 18.70
N GLN A 11 29.64 27.17 18.86
CA GLN A 11 29.83 28.20 17.83
C GLN A 11 28.50 28.77 17.27
N GLU A 12 28.23 30.07 17.42
CA GLU A 12 27.00 30.72 16.90
C GLU A 12 26.98 30.79 15.36
N VAL A 13 26.89 29.64 14.69
CA VAL A 13 26.38 29.55 13.34
C VAL A 13 24.88 29.33 13.49
N PHE A 14 24.10 30.40 13.32
CA PHE A 14 22.65 30.27 13.22
C PHE A 14 22.33 29.37 12.03
N VAL A 15 22.02 28.10 12.32
CA VAL A 15 21.55 27.14 11.32
C VAL A 15 20.14 27.56 10.93
N THR A 16 19.99 28.10 9.72
CA THR A 16 18.70 28.57 9.21
C THR A 16 18.00 27.46 8.44
N PHE A 17 16.68 27.58 8.27
CA PHE A 17 15.93 26.69 7.39
C PHE A 17 16.58 26.59 6.01
N SER A 18 16.96 27.73 5.41
CA SER A 18 17.53 27.77 4.07
C SER A 18 18.86 27.02 3.97
N SER A 19 19.74 27.10 4.99
CA SER A 19 21.02 26.37 4.97
C SER A 19 20.84 24.85 5.13
N LEU A 20 19.93 24.41 6.00
CA LEU A 20 19.55 23.00 6.14
C LEU A 20 18.83 22.45 4.90
N PHE A 21 17.95 23.26 4.33
CA PHE A 21 17.24 22.92 3.10
C PHE A 21 18.24 22.75 1.95
N GLY A 22 19.17 23.70 1.79
CA GLY A 22 20.18 23.68 0.72
C GLY A 22 21.09 22.45 0.80
N SER A 23 21.51 22.06 2.00
CA SER A 23 22.32 20.85 2.18
C SER A 23 21.55 19.58 1.81
N ARG A 24 20.28 19.46 2.19
CA ARG A 24 19.41 18.34 1.80
C ARG A 24 19.07 18.31 0.32
N LEU A 25 18.83 19.47 -0.29
CA LEU A 25 18.62 19.59 -1.74
C LEU A 25 19.84 19.06 -2.51
N LYS A 26 21.03 19.44 -2.05
CA LYS A 26 22.31 18.97 -2.61
C LYS A 26 22.51 17.46 -2.42
N GLU A 27 22.14 16.92 -1.25
CA GLU A 27 22.18 15.47 -1.00
C GLU A 27 21.28 14.73 -1.99
N VAL A 28 20.01 15.10 -2.08
CA VAL A 28 19.06 14.41 -2.95
C VAL A 28 19.47 14.47 -4.42
N ARG A 29 19.96 15.64 -4.89
CA ARG A 29 20.51 15.74 -6.25
C ARG A 29 21.65 14.74 -6.49
N LYS A 30 22.58 14.63 -5.55
CA LYS A 30 23.70 13.68 -5.66
C LYS A 30 23.22 12.23 -5.66
N THR A 31 22.25 11.90 -4.82
CA THR A 31 21.62 10.56 -4.78
C THR A 31 20.93 10.23 -6.11
N ALA A 32 20.33 11.22 -6.76
CA ALA A 32 19.74 11.08 -8.09
C ALA A 32 20.79 11.04 -9.24
N GLY A 33 22.08 11.23 -8.94
CA GLY A 33 23.15 11.20 -9.93
C GLY A 33 23.24 12.44 -10.83
N TRP A 34 22.53 13.52 -10.50
CA TRP A 34 22.52 14.73 -11.32
C TRP A 34 23.64 15.70 -10.94
N ASN A 35 24.19 16.38 -11.93
CA ASN A 35 24.97 17.60 -11.71
C ASN A 35 24.03 18.82 -11.53
N GLN A 36 24.59 19.98 -11.14
CA GLN A 36 23.78 21.19 -10.89
C GLN A 36 23.09 21.73 -12.16
N ALA A 37 23.68 21.55 -13.34
CA ALA A 37 23.06 21.99 -14.59
C ALA A 37 21.84 21.11 -14.92
N GLN A 38 22.00 19.79 -14.85
CA GLN A 38 20.91 18.83 -15.07
C GLN A 38 19.74 19.06 -14.11
N ALA A 39 20.02 19.31 -12.83
CA ALA A 39 18.97 19.59 -11.86
C ALA A 39 18.25 20.92 -12.15
N ALA A 40 19.00 21.94 -12.59
CA ALA A 40 18.42 23.21 -13.01
C ALA A 40 17.52 23.05 -14.25
N ASP A 41 17.98 22.28 -15.25
CA ASP A 41 17.22 21.98 -16.47
C ASP A 41 15.91 21.23 -16.16
N ILE A 42 15.99 20.20 -15.31
CA ILE A 42 14.81 19.43 -14.83
C ILE A 42 13.79 20.36 -14.15
N SER A 43 14.28 21.31 -13.36
CA SER A 43 13.44 22.22 -12.58
C SER A 43 13.05 23.50 -13.32
N GLY A 44 13.47 23.69 -14.58
CA GLY A 44 13.15 24.86 -15.39
C GLY A 44 13.75 26.18 -14.87
N VAL A 45 14.88 26.12 -14.17
CA VAL A 45 15.56 27.28 -13.57
C VAL A 45 16.99 27.41 -14.07
N SER A 46 17.64 28.56 -13.81
CA SER A 46 19.06 28.72 -14.15
C SER A 46 19.96 27.92 -13.20
N ARG A 47 21.14 27.52 -13.71
CA ARG A 47 22.17 26.85 -12.91
C ARG A 47 22.64 27.71 -11.73
N GLU A 48 22.72 29.02 -11.91
CA GLU A 48 23.08 29.98 -10.87
C GLU A 48 22.05 30.00 -9.73
N TYR A 49 20.75 30.00 -10.08
CA TYR A 49 19.66 29.94 -9.12
C TYR A 49 19.69 28.63 -8.34
N TRP A 50 19.87 27.49 -9.04
CA TRP A 50 20.03 26.19 -8.39
C TRP A 50 21.20 26.19 -7.39
N GLY A 51 22.34 26.74 -7.80
CA GLY A 51 23.52 26.88 -6.93
C GLY A 51 23.26 27.73 -5.68
N ARG A 52 22.47 28.80 -5.78
CA ARG A 52 22.03 29.62 -4.63
C ARG A 52 21.17 28.80 -3.67
N CYS A 53 20.26 27.98 -4.20
CA CYS A 53 19.43 27.11 -3.37
C CYS A 53 20.27 26.11 -2.57
N GLU A 54 21.28 25.48 -3.19
CA GLU A 54 22.15 24.53 -2.48
C GLU A 54 23.03 25.16 -1.40
N ARG A 55 23.35 26.46 -1.52
CA ARG A 55 24.10 27.20 -0.49
C ARG A 55 23.20 27.75 0.63
N GLY A 56 21.88 27.66 0.46
CA GLY A 56 20.92 28.26 1.38
C GLY A 56 20.74 29.76 1.20
N ASP A 57 21.23 30.34 0.11
CA ASP A 57 21.04 31.77 -0.21
C ASP A 57 19.60 32.03 -0.68
N SER A 58 18.86 30.99 -1.08
CA SER A 58 17.51 31.09 -1.64
C SER A 58 16.74 29.79 -1.42
N VAL A 59 15.42 29.87 -1.32
CA VAL A 59 14.55 28.69 -1.24
C VAL A 59 13.85 28.52 -2.59
N PRO A 60 13.86 27.31 -3.19
CA PRO A 60 13.16 27.04 -4.44
C PRO A 60 11.65 27.22 -4.25
N GLY A 61 10.99 27.77 -5.27
CA GLY A 61 9.54 27.91 -5.30
C GLY A 61 8.82 26.57 -5.48
N GLY A 62 7.50 26.58 -5.35
CA GLY A 62 6.66 25.38 -5.47
C GLY A 62 6.78 24.65 -6.81
N GLU A 63 6.96 25.37 -7.92
CA GLU A 63 7.12 24.77 -9.25
C GLU A 63 8.40 23.92 -9.36
N VAL A 64 9.51 24.42 -8.80
CA VAL A 64 10.78 23.67 -8.73
C VAL A 64 10.60 22.40 -7.91
N LEU A 65 9.95 22.50 -6.74
CA LEU A 65 9.69 21.34 -5.89
C LEU A 65 8.77 20.32 -6.58
N ALA A 66 7.75 20.77 -7.31
CA ALA A 66 6.86 19.90 -8.06
C ALA A 66 7.61 19.17 -9.19
N ALA A 67 8.50 19.85 -9.91
CA ALA A 67 9.35 19.23 -10.92
C ALA A 67 10.27 18.15 -10.34
N LEU A 68 10.83 18.39 -9.14
CA LEU A 68 11.63 17.38 -8.44
C LEU A 68 10.78 16.18 -8.01
N ALA A 69 9.59 16.42 -7.43
CA ALA A 69 8.67 15.34 -7.05
C ALA A 69 8.30 14.45 -8.25
N ALA A 70 8.11 15.03 -9.44
CA ALA A 70 7.83 14.29 -10.67
C ALA A 70 8.98 13.36 -11.09
N GLN A 71 10.21 13.66 -10.67
CA GLN A 71 11.39 12.81 -10.87
C GLN A 71 11.61 11.79 -9.74
N GLY A 72 10.66 11.67 -8.80
CA GLY A 72 10.74 10.74 -7.67
C GLY A 72 11.59 11.24 -6.50
N VAL A 73 11.91 12.54 -6.45
CA VAL A 73 12.56 13.15 -5.29
C VAL A 73 11.59 13.22 -4.11
N ASP A 74 12.03 12.76 -2.94
CA ASP A 74 11.34 12.94 -1.67
C ASP A 74 11.40 14.41 -1.22
N VAL A 75 10.45 15.22 -1.69
CA VAL A 75 10.32 16.64 -1.33
C VAL A 75 10.02 16.82 0.16
N HIS A 76 9.34 15.87 0.80
CA HIS A 76 9.06 15.93 2.22
C HIS A 76 10.38 15.97 3.00
N TYR A 77 11.30 15.05 2.71
CA TYR A 77 12.64 15.08 3.29
C TYR A 77 13.38 16.39 3.01
N VAL A 78 13.34 16.89 1.78
CA VAL A 78 14.07 18.13 1.46
C VAL A 78 13.57 19.29 2.34
N LEU A 79 12.26 19.37 2.58
CA LEU A 79 11.64 20.39 3.41
C LEU A 79 11.85 20.18 4.92
N THR A 80 11.62 18.97 5.43
CA THR A 80 11.54 18.71 6.88
C THR A 80 12.81 18.09 7.44
N GLY A 81 13.61 17.42 6.62
CA GLY A 81 14.71 16.56 7.05
C GLY A 81 14.27 15.17 7.52
N GLU A 82 12.97 14.91 7.56
CA GLU A 82 12.43 13.60 7.90
C GLU A 82 12.22 12.83 6.59
N ARG A 83 12.86 11.66 6.48
CA ARG A 83 12.52 10.75 5.37
C ARG A 83 11.10 10.29 5.64
N ALA A 84 10.22 10.45 4.66
CA ALA A 84 8.99 9.69 4.71
C ALA A 84 9.41 8.22 4.81
N ASN A 85 8.82 7.46 5.72
CA ASN A 85 8.99 6.00 5.80
C ASN A 85 8.32 5.31 4.59
N SER A 86 8.46 5.89 3.39
CA SER A 86 8.10 5.31 2.12
C SER A 86 9.33 4.61 1.57
N THR A 87 9.69 3.49 2.17
CA THR A 87 10.34 2.45 1.38
C THR A 87 9.43 2.23 0.17
N PRO A 88 9.91 2.37 -1.08
CA PRO A 88 9.09 2.09 -2.23
C PRO A 88 8.55 0.67 -2.08
N ALA A 89 7.23 0.55 -1.94
CA ALA A 89 6.59 -0.74 -1.85
C ALA A 89 7.01 -1.56 -3.07
N ASP A 90 7.59 -2.73 -2.84
CA ASP A 90 7.98 -3.62 -3.92
C ASP A 90 6.73 -4.03 -4.73
N PRO A 91 6.88 -4.65 -5.92
CA PRO A 91 5.73 -5.02 -6.74
C PRO A 91 4.70 -5.88 -6.02
N ALA A 92 5.10 -6.75 -5.08
CA ALA A 92 4.19 -7.57 -4.29
C ALA A 92 3.47 -6.75 -3.23
N GLU A 93 4.16 -5.82 -2.56
CA GLU A 93 3.56 -4.89 -1.61
C GLU A 93 2.54 -3.96 -2.30
N GLN A 94 2.83 -3.48 -3.50
CA GLN A 94 1.87 -2.70 -4.30
C GLN A 94 0.61 -3.50 -4.65
N VAL A 95 0.76 -4.76 -5.05
CA VAL A 95 -0.38 -5.66 -5.32
C VAL A 95 -1.22 -5.86 -4.05
N LEU A 96 -0.58 -6.00 -2.89
CA LEU A 96 -1.27 -6.14 -1.61
C LEU A 96 -2.08 -4.88 -1.27
N LEU A 97 -1.47 -3.69 -1.42
CA LEU A 97 -2.12 -2.40 -1.16
C LEU A 97 -3.31 -2.15 -2.10
N ASP A 98 -3.14 -2.42 -3.39
CA ASP A 98 -4.22 -2.26 -4.37
C ASP A 98 -5.37 -3.24 -4.13
N SER A 99 -5.04 -4.49 -3.77
CA SER A 99 -6.05 -5.49 -3.42
C SER A 99 -6.81 -5.08 -2.17
N TYR A 100 -6.10 -4.62 -1.12
CA TYR A 100 -6.72 -4.10 0.09
C TYR A 100 -7.66 -2.94 -0.20
N ARG A 101 -7.24 -1.93 -1.00
CA ARG A 101 -8.06 -0.75 -1.33
C ARG A 101 -9.40 -1.11 -1.98
N ARG A 102 -9.41 -2.14 -2.83
CA ARG A 102 -10.60 -2.63 -3.55
C ARG A 102 -11.55 -3.49 -2.71
N CYS A 103 -11.12 -3.98 -1.55
CA CYS A 103 -11.94 -4.84 -0.69
C CYS A 103 -13.06 -4.07 0.06
N LYS A 104 -14.17 -4.78 0.32
CA LYS A 104 -15.24 -4.36 1.24
C LYS A 104 -14.72 -4.34 2.70
N PRO A 105 -15.38 -3.62 3.63
CA PRO A 105 -14.92 -3.47 5.01
C PRO A 105 -14.57 -4.78 5.72
N ASP A 106 -15.42 -5.80 5.63
CA ASP A 106 -15.19 -7.10 6.27
C ASP A 106 -13.96 -7.82 5.71
N ALA A 107 -13.75 -7.73 4.39
CA ALA A 107 -12.60 -8.33 3.73
C ALA A 107 -11.28 -7.61 4.07
N LYS A 108 -11.33 -6.28 4.27
CA LYS A 108 -10.19 -5.50 4.76
C LYS A 108 -9.78 -5.93 6.17
N ALA A 109 -10.76 -6.09 7.07
CA ALA A 109 -10.50 -6.56 8.44
C ALA A 109 -9.84 -7.95 8.45
N ASN A 110 -10.35 -8.88 7.64
CA ASN A 110 -9.78 -10.22 7.50
C ASN A 110 -8.35 -10.19 6.94
N LEU A 111 -8.08 -9.34 5.94
CA LEU A 111 -6.74 -9.16 5.38
C LEU A 111 -5.74 -8.67 6.44
N ILE A 112 -6.13 -7.66 7.21
CA ILE A 112 -5.30 -7.11 8.30
C ILE A 112 -5.05 -8.17 9.37
N GLN A 113 -6.08 -8.88 9.82
CA GLN A 113 -5.94 -9.92 10.84
C GLN A 113 -5.02 -11.05 10.36
N THR A 114 -5.18 -11.48 9.12
CA THR A 114 -4.34 -12.51 8.51
C THR A 114 -2.89 -12.04 8.43
N ALA A 115 -2.65 -10.85 7.88
CA ALA A 115 -1.32 -10.26 7.82
C ALA A 115 -0.67 -10.13 9.21
N ALA A 116 -1.43 -9.69 10.22
CA ALA A 116 -0.97 -9.56 11.60
C ALA A 116 -0.56 -10.93 12.19
N LEU A 117 -1.40 -11.96 12.03
CA LEU A 117 -1.12 -13.31 12.50
C LEU A 117 0.16 -13.87 11.85
N LEU A 118 0.25 -13.81 10.51
CA LEU A 118 1.45 -14.27 9.80
C LEU A 118 2.71 -13.49 10.19
N SER A 119 2.62 -12.16 10.35
CA SER A 119 3.76 -11.34 10.76
C SER A 119 4.24 -11.64 12.18
N ALA A 120 3.35 -12.08 13.06
CA ALA A 120 3.67 -12.51 14.41
C ALA A 120 4.19 -13.96 14.48
N GLY A 121 4.29 -14.66 13.34
CA GLY A 121 4.66 -16.08 13.29
C GLY A 121 3.56 -17.02 13.77
N LEU A 122 2.33 -16.54 13.92
CA LEU A 122 1.17 -17.34 14.27
C LEU A 122 0.48 -17.81 12.99
N ALA A 123 0.15 -19.10 12.91
CA ALA A 123 -0.65 -19.59 11.80
C ALA A 123 -1.98 -18.82 11.77
N PRO A 124 -2.44 -18.33 10.60
CA PRO A 124 -3.75 -17.71 10.51
C PRO A 124 -4.77 -18.73 11.00
N ALA A 125 -5.55 -18.34 12.00
CA ALA A 125 -6.62 -19.18 12.53
C ALA A 125 -7.49 -19.60 11.35
N ALA A 126 -7.50 -20.90 11.08
CA ALA A 126 -8.25 -21.49 9.97
C ALA A 126 -9.64 -20.86 9.94
N SER A 127 -10.05 -20.43 8.74
CA SER A 127 -11.37 -19.84 8.50
C SER A 127 -12.43 -20.64 9.27
N PRO A 128 -13.40 -20.01 9.94
CA PRO A 128 -14.54 -20.75 10.43
C PRO A 128 -15.12 -21.44 9.21
N LYS A 129 -15.05 -22.77 9.18
CA LYS A 129 -15.79 -23.59 8.23
C LYS A 129 -17.20 -23.02 8.27
N SER A 130 -17.65 -22.40 7.19
CA SER A 130 -19.05 -22.06 7.06
C SER A 130 -19.78 -23.39 7.27
N SER A 131 -20.42 -23.53 8.42
CA SER A 131 -21.34 -24.60 8.72
C SER A 131 -22.60 -24.33 7.89
N ALA A 132 -22.44 -24.37 6.57
CA ALA A 132 -23.54 -24.73 5.70
C ALA A 132 -23.91 -26.14 6.13
N LYS A 133 -24.99 -26.25 6.92
CA LYS A 133 -25.65 -27.51 7.23
C LYS A 133 -25.79 -28.25 5.91
N SER A 134 -24.97 -29.27 5.69
CA SER A 134 -25.19 -30.23 4.63
C SER A 134 -26.48 -30.95 4.98
N VAL A 135 -27.57 -30.54 4.33
CA VAL A 135 -28.79 -31.33 4.29
C VAL A 135 -28.38 -32.68 3.68
N PRO A 136 -28.48 -33.81 4.38
CA PRO A 136 -28.11 -35.09 3.80
C PRO A 136 -29.19 -35.47 2.80
N SER A 137 -28.98 -35.13 1.53
CA SER A 137 -29.80 -35.58 0.42
C SER A 137 -29.08 -36.75 -0.26
N SER A 138 -28.99 -37.87 0.45
CA SER A 138 -28.61 -39.15 -0.18
C SER A 138 -29.83 -39.72 -0.89
N VAL A 139 -30.14 -39.20 -2.09
CA VAL A 139 -30.98 -39.89 -3.06
C VAL A 139 -30.05 -40.77 -3.90
N LYS A 140 -29.96 -42.06 -3.56
CA LYS A 140 -29.41 -43.06 -4.48
C LYS A 140 -30.44 -43.29 -5.59
N VAL A 141 -30.25 -42.66 -6.74
CA VAL A 141 -30.96 -43.04 -7.97
C VAL A 141 -30.26 -44.28 -8.52
N GLY A 142 -30.93 -45.44 -8.45
CA GLY A 142 -30.45 -46.68 -9.05
C GLY A 142 -30.48 -46.60 -10.58
N ASN A 143 -29.50 -47.25 -11.23
CA ASN A 143 -29.28 -47.25 -12.68
C ASN A 143 -30.57 -47.40 -13.50
N LEU A 144 -30.80 -46.46 -14.40
CA LEU A 144 -31.75 -46.58 -15.51
C LEU A 144 -31.06 -47.35 -16.64
N THR A 145 -31.61 -48.51 -17.03
CA THR A 145 -31.29 -49.16 -18.30
C THR A 145 -32.50 -49.03 -19.20
N SER A 146 -32.30 -48.54 -20.43
CA SER A 146 -33.38 -48.32 -21.40
C SER A 146 -33.47 -49.55 -22.30
N ASN A 147 -34.57 -50.30 -22.24
CA ASN A 147 -34.93 -51.29 -23.26
C ASN A 147 -36.02 -50.69 -24.17
N HIS A 148 -35.90 -50.92 -25.48
CA HIS A 148 -36.55 -50.12 -26.52
C HIS A 148 -38.07 -50.34 -26.71
N ASP A 149 -38.73 -51.08 -25.83
CA ASP A 149 -40.12 -51.54 -26.04
C ASP A 149 -41.17 -50.70 -25.30
N GLY A 150 -41.02 -49.38 -25.28
CA GLY A 150 -42.11 -48.44 -25.02
C GLY A 150 -42.81 -48.48 -23.66
N VAL A 151 -42.29 -49.18 -22.65
CA VAL A 151 -42.88 -49.20 -21.29
C VAL A 151 -42.16 -48.21 -20.37
N VAL A 152 -42.86 -47.16 -19.92
CA VAL A 152 -42.35 -46.23 -18.90
C VAL A 152 -42.63 -46.81 -17.51
N GLN A 153 -41.58 -47.20 -16.78
CA GLN A 153 -41.70 -47.67 -15.40
C GLN A 153 -41.73 -46.46 -14.43
N VAL A 154 -42.89 -46.21 -13.80
CA VAL A 154 -43.05 -45.18 -12.77
C VAL A 154 -42.74 -45.79 -11.40
N GLY A 155 -41.65 -45.37 -10.77
CA GLY A 155 -41.28 -45.82 -9.42
C GLY A 155 -42.03 -45.04 -8.34
N TYR A 156 -42.55 -45.73 -7.32
CA TYR A 156 -43.15 -45.13 -6.13
C TYR A 156 -42.07 -44.90 -5.05
N ALA A 157 -42.05 -43.70 -4.45
CA ALA A 157 -41.20 -43.40 -3.30
C ALA A 157 -41.98 -43.59 -1.99
N GLY A 158 -41.64 -44.63 -1.23
CA GLY A 158 -42.24 -44.88 0.10
C GLY A 158 -41.50 -44.13 1.21
N GLY A 159 -42.18 -43.19 1.87
CA GLY A 159 -41.70 -42.53 3.10
C GLY A 159 -42.66 -42.78 4.27
N LYS A 160 -42.14 -43.14 5.45
CA LYS A 160 -42.94 -43.29 6.68
C LYS A 160 -43.23 -41.91 7.28
N VAL A 161 -44.51 -41.59 7.47
CA VAL A 161 -44.98 -40.40 8.20
C VAL A 161 -45.46 -40.82 9.58
N SER A 162 -44.91 -40.22 10.64
CA SER A 162 -45.39 -40.40 12.02
C SER A 162 -45.92 -39.07 12.54
N VAL A 163 -47.18 -39.05 12.97
CA VAL A 163 -47.86 -37.88 13.55
C VAL A 163 -48.02 -38.12 15.05
N LYS A 164 -47.43 -37.25 15.88
CA LYS A 164 -47.68 -37.25 17.33
C LYS A 164 -48.95 -36.45 17.64
N LYS A 165 -49.77 -37.01 18.52
CA LYS A 165 -51.02 -36.45 19.03
C LYS A 165 -50.76 -35.49 20.17
#